data_AF-A0A536FTL1-F1
#
_entry.id   AF-A0A536FTL1-F1
#
_cell.length_a   1.000
_cell.length_b   1.000
_cell.length_c   1.000
_cell.angle_alpha   90.00
_cell.angle_beta   90.00
_cell.angle_gamma   90.00
#
_symmetry.space_group_name_H-M   'P 1'
#
loop_
_entity.id
_entity.type
_entity.pdbx_description
1 polymer ?
#
loop_
_entity_poly.entity_id
_entity_poly.type
_entity_poly.pdbx_seq_one_letter_code
_entity_poly.pdbx_strand_id
1 'polypeptide(L)'
;MAMAQTLYDRLGGLNAITAVVGDFRDRVARDDRINLKFARTDLARLTKMLIDQVCEATGGPCHYNGRSMKEAHAGMKVTKGEFNALVEDLVATLKQFKVPSAEQEELLAILGPLRSEIVEVDSNEVGTALPDLFQPAPALA
;
A
#
# COMPACT_ATOMS: atom_id res chain seq x y z
N MET A 1 3.54 23.91 25.07
CA MET A 1 4.34 22.82 24.50
C MET A 1 3.96 22.71 23.04
N ALA A 2 4.91 22.77 22.10
CA ALA A 2 4.58 22.48 20.70
C ALA A 2 4.19 21.00 20.62
N MET A 3 3.00 20.71 20.11
CA MET A 3 2.61 19.34 19.76
C MET A 3 3.63 18.85 18.73
N ALA A 4 4.22 17.67 18.96
CA ALA A 4 5.10 17.06 17.96
C ALA A 4 4.32 16.93 16.64
N GLN A 5 4.93 17.38 15.53
CA GLN A 5 4.31 17.24 14.21
C GLN A 5 4.02 15.76 13.93
N THR A 6 2.86 15.49 13.33
CA THR A 6 2.51 14.14 12.91
C THR A 6 3.42 13.67 11.78
N LEU A 7 3.49 12.35 11.54
CA LEU A 7 4.19 11.85 10.36
C LEU A 7 3.58 12.40 9.08
N TYR A 8 2.25 12.54 9.04
CA TYR A 8 1.52 13.19 7.94
C TYR A 8 2.08 14.60 7.63
N ASP A 9 2.27 15.43 8.66
CA ASP A 9 2.81 16.79 8.49
C ASP A 9 4.25 16.75 7.96
N ARG A 10 5.09 15.87 8.50
CA ARG A 10 6.50 15.72 8.07
C ARG A 10 6.63 15.15 6.66
N LEU A 11 5.69 14.31 6.24
CA LEU A 11 5.61 13.79 4.87
C LEU A 11 5.13 14.84 3.85
N GLY A 12 4.71 16.04 4.30
CA GLY A 12 4.23 17.10 3.43
C GLY A 12 2.72 17.07 3.17
N GLY A 13 1.97 16.33 3.99
CA GLY A 13 0.52 16.26 3.96
C GLY A 13 -0.07 15.58 2.72
N LEU A 14 -1.37 15.78 2.51
CA LEU A 14 -2.17 15.02 1.55
C LEU A 14 -1.66 15.12 0.10
N ASN A 15 -1.17 16.27 -0.33
CA ASN A 15 -0.68 16.46 -1.69
C ASN A 15 0.58 15.61 -1.94
N ALA A 16 1.51 15.58 -0.98
CA ALA A 16 2.72 14.77 -1.09
C ALA A 16 2.39 13.27 -1.04
N ILE A 17 1.50 12.85 -0.12
CA ILE A 17 1.02 11.47 -0.04
C ILE A 17 0.34 11.05 -1.35
N THR A 18 -0.50 11.90 -1.93
CA THR A 18 -1.19 11.63 -3.21
C THR A 18 -0.20 11.41 -4.34
N ALA A 19 0.85 12.24 -4.42
CA ALA A 19 1.89 12.11 -5.44
C ALA A 19 2.69 10.82 -5.26
N VAL A 20 3.11 10.50 -4.03
CA VAL A 20 3.84 9.26 -3.71
C VAL A 20 2.99 8.02 -4.01
N VAL A 21 1.71 8.01 -3.64
CA VAL A 21 0.82 6.88 -3.91
C VAL A 21 0.56 6.69 -5.41
N GLY A 22 0.44 7.77 -6.18
CA GLY A 22 0.38 7.70 -7.64
C GLY A 22 1.66 7.08 -8.23
N ASP A 23 2.81 7.59 -7.77
CA ASP A 23 4.15 7.02 -7.90
C ASP A 23 4.19 5.50 -7.81
N PHE A 24 3.89 5.07 -6.59
CA PHE A 24 3.91 3.71 -6.14
C PHE A 24 2.97 2.81 -6.94
N ARG A 25 1.74 3.26 -7.21
CA ARG A 25 0.78 2.52 -8.04
C ARG A 25 1.35 2.23 -9.44
N ASP A 26 1.94 3.23 -10.07
CA ASP A 26 2.48 3.09 -11.42
C ASP A 26 3.72 2.20 -11.47
N ARG A 27 4.51 2.20 -10.39
CA ARG A 27 5.62 1.25 -10.20
C ARG A 27 5.10 -0.18 -10.08
N VAL A 28 4.14 -0.43 -9.19
CA VAL A 28 3.54 -1.76 -8.97
C VAL A 28 2.90 -2.30 -10.25
N ALA A 29 2.23 -1.44 -11.03
CA ALA A 29 1.63 -1.84 -12.29
C ALA A 29 2.65 -2.33 -13.34
N ARG A 30 3.93 -1.96 -13.19
CA ARG A 30 5.04 -2.33 -14.09
C ARG A 30 5.94 -3.43 -13.53
N ASP A 31 5.75 -3.84 -12.28
CA ASP A 31 6.55 -4.90 -11.66
C ASP A 31 5.94 -6.28 -11.98
N ASP A 32 6.57 -7.01 -12.90
CA ASP A 32 6.16 -8.37 -13.31
C ASP A 32 6.16 -9.39 -12.17
N ARG A 33 6.80 -9.07 -11.02
CA ARG A 33 6.75 -9.90 -9.82
C ARG A 33 5.39 -9.86 -9.13
N ILE A 34 4.60 -8.80 -9.32
CA ILE A 34 3.37 -8.58 -8.54
C ILE A 34 2.18 -8.06 -9.36
N ASN A 35 2.38 -7.54 -10.58
CA ASN A 35 1.33 -6.89 -11.37
C ASN A 35 0.11 -7.81 -11.64
N LEU A 36 0.31 -9.13 -11.71
CA LEU A 36 -0.76 -10.11 -11.89
C LEU A 36 -1.78 -10.09 -10.73
N LYS A 37 -1.36 -9.72 -9.51
CA LYS A 37 -2.26 -9.55 -8.34
C LYS A 37 -3.20 -8.35 -8.47
N PHE A 38 -2.92 -7.44 -9.39
CA PHE A 38 -3.70 -6.22 -9.61
C PHE A 38 -4.51 -6.24 -10.91
N ALA A 39 -4.44 -7.31 -11.70
CA ALA A 39 -5.04 -7.39 -13.03
C ALA A 39 -6.56 -7.14 -13.09
N ARG A 40 -7.27 -7.37 -11.98
CA ARG A 40 -8.73 -7.19 -11.86
C ARG A 40 -9.12 -6.00 -10.97
N THR A 41 -8.16 -5.18 -10.57
CA THR A 41 -8.36 -4.10 -9.61
C THR A 41 -8.91 -2.85 -10.28
N ASP A 42 -9.90 -2.21 -9.65
CA ASP A 42 -10.28 -0.84 -10.00
C ASP A 42 -9.21 0.14 -9.51
N LEU A 43 -8.47 0.74 -10.45
CA LEU A 43 -7.32 1.58 -10.13
C LEU A 43 -7.70 2.87 -9.40
N ALA A 44 -8.86 3.47 -9.73
CA ALA A 44 -9.33 4.69 -9.09
C ALA A 44 -9.62 4.44 -7.60
N ARG A 45 -10.36 3.36 -7.31
CA ARG A 45 -10.62 2.90 -5.96
C ARG A 45 -9.34 2.56 -5.22
N LEU A 46 -8.44 1.76 -5.81
CA LEU A 46 -7.17 1.39 -5.18
C LEU A 46 -6.38 2.64 -4.77
N THR A 47 -6.25 3.59 -5.69
CA THR A 47 -5.53 4.85 -5.46
C THR A 47 -6.15 5.61 -4.29
N LYS A 48 -7.48 5.80 -4.28
CA LYS A 48 -8.18 6.49 -3.19
C LYS A 48 -7.98 5.80 -1.84
N MET A 49 -8.12 4.48 -1.79
CA MET A 49 -7.98 3.71 -0.56
C MET A 49 -6.57 3.74 0.00
N LEU A 50 -5.54 3.65 -0.86
CA LEU A 50 -4.14 3.79 -0.43
C LEU A 50 -3.85 5.19 0.12
N ILE A 51 -4.35 6.24 -0.53
CA ILE A 51 -4.21 7.62 -0.04
C ILE A 51 -4.86 7.76 1.34
N ASP A 52 -6.11 7.32 1.49
CA ASP A 52 -6.83 7.42 2.77
C ASP A 52 -6.14 6.63 3.87
N GLN A 53 -5.71 5.40 3.57
CA GLN A 53 -5.01 4.52 4.52
C GLN A 53 -3.70 5.15 5.01
N VAL A 54 -2.87 5.66 4.10
CA VAL A 54 -1.59 6.29 4.48
C VAL A 54 -1.84 7.62 5.20
N CYS A 55 -2.78 8.43 4.72
CA CYS A 55 -3.14 9.69 5.37
C CYS A 55 -3.60 9.47 6.80
N GLU A 56 -4.57 8.58 7.04
CA GLU A 56 -5.05 8.28 8.40
C GLU A 56 -3.96 7.65 9.27
N ALA A 57 -3.25 6.63 8.77
CA ALA A 57 -2.25 5.91 9.55
C ALA A 57 -1.05 6.78 9.96
N THR A 58 -0.76 7.85 9.22
CA THR A 58 0.31 8.80 9.53
C THR A 58 -0.15 9.97 10.43
N GLY A 59 -1.41 9.96 10.89
CA GLY A 59 -1.99 10.98 11.78
C GLY A 59 -2.64 12.16 11.05
N GLY A 60 -2.90 12.02 9.75
CA GLY A 60 -3.60 13.02 8.94
C GLY A 60 -5.11 13.04 9.18
N PRO A 61 -5.82 14.02 8.59
CA PRO A 61 -7.26 14.23 8.83
C PRO A 61 -8.17 13.31 8.02
N CYS A 62 -7.62 12.39 7.22
CA CYS A 62 -8.41 11.46 6.40
C CYS A 62 -8.97 10.32 7.25
N HIS A 63 -10.02 9.67 6.75
CA HIS A 63 -10.58 8.47 7.36
C HIS A 63 -10.64 7.34 6.32
N TYR A 64 -9.99 6.21 6.61
CA TYR A 64 -10.07 5.03 5.78
C TYR A 64 -11.40 4.31 6.02
N ASN A 65 -12.25 4.30 4.99
CA ASN A 65 -13.55 3.64 5.01
C ASN A 65 -13.58 2.37 4.14
N GLY A 66 -12.40 1.82 3.82
CA GLY A 66 -12.29 0.60 3.04
C GLY A 66 -12.51 -0.66 3.88
N ARG A 67 -12.37 -1.82 3.23
CA ARG A 67 -12.34 -3.12 3.90
C ARG A 67 -11.11 -3.21 4.81
N SER A 68 -11.16 -4.03 5.87
CA SER A 68 -9.94 -4.38 6.60
C SER A 68 -8.88 -4.98 5.66
N MET A 69 -7.59 -4.93 6.03
CA MET A 69 -6.55 -5.51 5.17
C MET A 69 -6.78 -7.00 4.96
N LYS A 70 -7.21 -7.71 6.00
CA LYS A 70 -7.60 -9.11 5.89
C LYS A 70 -8.72 -9.35 4.87
N GLU A 71 -9.81 -8.59 4.93
CA GLU A 71 -10.94 -8.75 3.99
C GLU A 71 -10.60 -8.29 2.57
N ALA A 72 -9.76 -7.28 2.42
CA ALA A 72 -9.34 -6.78 1.12
C ALA A 72 -8.49 -7.79 0.35
N HIS A 73 -7.67 -8.58 1.07
CA HIS A 73 -6.72 -9.53 0.48
C HIS A 73 -7.15 -11.00 0.62
N ALA A 74 -8.26 -11.27 1.30
CA ALA A 74 -8.79 -12.61 1.50
C ALA A 74 -8.97 -13.37 0.18
N GLY A 75 -8.38 -14.55 0.10
CA GLY A 75 -8.47 -15.43 -1.05
C GLY A 75 -7.61 -15.01 -2.24
N MET A 76 -6.78 -13.96 -2.14
CA MET A 76 -5.82 -13.59 -3.19
C MET A 76 -4.63 -14.54 -3.27
N LYS A 77 -4.37 -15.34 -2.22
CA LYS A 77 -3.18 -16.17 -2.10
C LYS A 77 -1.89 -15.37 -2.26
N VAL A 78 -1.83 -14.19 -1.62
CA VAL A 78 -0.61 -13.37 -1.63
C VAL A 78 0.51 -14.14 -0.94
N THR A 79 1.63 -14.28 -1.62
CA THR A 79 2.81 -14.92 -1.07
C THR A 79 3.65 -13.94 -0.24
N LYS A 80 4.55 -14.46 0.60
CA LYS A 80 5.59 -13.66 1.26
C LYS A 80 6.49 -12.96 0.23
N GLY A 81 6.83 -13.62 -0.88
CA GLY A 81 7.65 -13.05 -1.95
C GLY A 81 7.01 -11.83 -2.60
N GLU A 82 5.72 -11.91 -2.93
CA GLU A 82 4.96 -10.82 -3.54
C GLU A 82 4.80 -9.64 -2.58
N PHE A 83 4.53 -9.90 -1.30
CA PHE A 83 4.48 -8.84 -0.29
C PHE A 83 5.84 -8.13 -0.14
N ASN A 84 6.94 -8.87 -0.15
CA ASN A 84 8.28 -8.27 -0.08
C ASN A 84 8.57 -7.41 -1.31
N ALA A 85 8.23 -7.87 -2.51
CA ALA A 85 8.36 -7.09 -3.74
C ALA A 85 7.55 -5.78 -3.69
N LEU A 86 6.32 -5.83 -3.16
CA LEU A 86 5.50 -4.64 -2.92
C LEU A 86 6.17 -3.64 -1.96
N VAL A 87 6.78 -4.13 -0.88
CA VAL A 87 7.52 -3.28 0.07
C VAL A 87 8.77 -2.68 -0.56
N GLU A 88 9.49 -3.44 -1.39
CA GLU A 88 10.63 -2.92 -2.17
C GLU A 88 10.21 -1.78 -3.10
N ASP A 89 9.06 -1.93 -3.77
CA ASP A 89 8.48 -0.89 -4.62
C ASP A 89 8.10 0.37 -3.83
N LEU A 90 7.52 0.21 -2.64
CA LEU A 90 7.23 1.33 -1.75
C LEU A 90 8.52 2.06 -1.36
N VAL A 91 9.55 1.34 -0.93
CA VAL A 91 10.85 1.91 -0.55
C VAL A 91 11.50 2.64 -1.74
N ALA A 92 11.46 2.05 -2.94
CA ALA A 92 12.01 2.68 -4.14
C ALA A 92 11.29 4.00 -4.46
N THR A 93 9.96 4.02 -4.32
CA THR A 93 9.14 5.23 -4.49
C THR A 93 9.50 6.30 -3.46
N LEU A 94 9.55 5.96 -2.17
CA LEU A 94 9.92 6.92 -1.12
C LEU A 94 11.31 7.53 -1.34
N LYS A 95 12.27 6.71 -1.78
CA LYS A 95 13.63 7.17 -2.16
C LYS A 95 13.60 8.12 -3.35
N GLN A 96 12.81 7.82 -4.39
CA GLN A 96 12.66 8.71 -5.56
C GLN A 96 12.12 10.09 -5.16
N PHE A 97 11.15 10.12 -4.24
CA PHE A 97 10.59 11.35 -3.69
C PHE A 97 11.49 12.01 -2.63
N LYS A 98 12.65 11.42 -2.33
CA LYS A 98 13.63 11.91 -1.35
C LYS A 98 13.02 12.10 0.04
N VAL A 99 12.05 11.25 0.41
CA VAL A 99 11.53 11.20 1.78
C VAL A 99 12.71 10.89 2.71
N PRO A 100 12.92 11.62 3.82
CA PRO A 100 14.07 11.35 4.68
C PRO A 100 13.94 9.98 5.37
N SER A 101 15.07 9.39 5.76
CA SER A 101 15.11 7.99 6.22
C SER A 101 14.26 7.75 7.47
N ALA A 102 14.20 8.72 8.38
CA ALA A 102 13.39 8.63 9.59
C ALA A 102 11.89 8.46 9.26
N GLU A 103 11.38 9.27 8.33
CA GLU A 103 9.98 9.18 7.88
C GLU A 103 9.71 7.90 7.08
N GLN A 104 10.68 7.40 6.31
CA GLN A 104 10.57 6.10 5.64
C GLN A 104 10.44 4.96 6.66
N GLU A 105 11.33 4.91 7.63
CA GLU A 105 11.36 3.89 8.68
C GLU A 105 10.08 3.91 9.51
N GLU A 106 9.59 5.10 9.88
CA GLU A 106 8.34 5.23 10.65
C GLU A 106 7.12 4.80 9.83
N LEU A 107 7.04 5.18 8.56
CA LEU A 107 5.95 4.72 7.67
C LEU A 107 5.97 3.19 7.50
N LEU A 108 7.14 2.60 7.29
CA LEU A 108 7.29 1.15 7.19
C LEU A 108 6.94 0.44 8.51
N ALA A 109 7.27 1.04 9.65
CA ALA A 109 6.89 0.50 10.96
C ALA A 109 5.37 0.52 11.18
N ILE A 110 4.68 1.54 10.67
CA ILE A 110 3.21 1.63 10.71
C ILE A 110 2.56 0.57 9.81
N LEU A 111 3.09 0.35 8.60
CA LEU A 111 2.51 -0.56 7.62
C LEU A 111 2.94 -2.03 7.81
N GLY A 112 4.11 -2.27 8.39
CA GLY A 112 4.70 -3.60 8.58
C GLY A 112 3.78 -4.63 9.25
N PRO A 113 3.05 -4.29 10.33
CA PRO A 113 2.11 -5.21 11.00
C PRO A 113 1.01 -5.76 10.07
N LEU A 114 0.61 -5.02 9.04
CA LEU A 114 -0.42 -5.42 8.08
C LEU A 114 -0.03 -6.67 7.28
N ARG A 115 1.26 -7.02 7.24
CA ARG A 115 1.77 -8.25 6.62
C ARG A 115 1.01 -9.49 7.09
N SER A 116 0.68 -9.58 8.38
CA SER A 116 0.00 -10.75 8.95
C SER A 116 -1.46 -10.89 8.51
N GLU A 117 -2.06 -9.82 8.01
CA GLU A 117 -3.41 -9.81 7.44
C GLU A 117 -3.42 -10.06 5.93
N ILE A 118 -2.30 -9.80 5.24
CA ILE A 118 -2.20 -9.80 3.78
C ILE A 118 -1.60 -11.11 3.26
N VAL A 119 -0.52 -11.60 3.88
CA VAL A 119 0.19 -12.80 3.40
C VAL A 119 -0.59 -14.05 3.79
N GLU A 120 -1.02 -14.81 2.79
CA GLU A 120 -1.75 -16.08 2.98
C GLU A 120 -0.89 -17.32 2.74
N VAL A 121 0.22 -17.17 2.01
CA VAL A 121 1.10 -18.27 1.62
C VAL A 121 2.55 -17.95 2.02
N ASP A 122 3.13 -18.77 2.88
CA ASP A 122 4.54 -18.65 3.27
C ASP A 122 5.48 -19.21 2.18
N SER A 123 5.54 -18.51 1.05
CA SER A 123 6.39 -18.82 -0.11
C SER A 123 7.12 -17.57 -0.59
N ASN A 124 8.36 -17.73 -1.08
CA ASN A 124 9.13 -16.66 -1.72
C ASN A 124 8.78 -16.48 -3.22
N GLU A 125 7.86 -17.28 -3.74
CA GLU A 125 7.41 -17.20 -5.13
C GLU A 125 6.78 -15.83 -5.44
N VAL A 126 6.98 -15.36 -6.67
CA VAL A 126 6.42 -14.12 -7.21
C VAL A 126 5.78 -14.39 -8.56
N GLY A 127 4.93 -13.48 -9.03
CA GLY A 127 4.26 -13.60 -10.32
C GLY A 127 3.17 -14.68 -10.31
N THR A 128 2.55 -14.95 -9.15
CA THR A 128 1.44 -15.90 -9.10
C THR A 128 0.15 -15.23 -9.57
N ALA A 129 -0.68 -15.95 -10.33
CA ALA A 129 -1.94 -15.42 -10.80
C ALA A 129 -2.91 -15.13 -9.63
N LEU A 130 -3.87 -14.23 -9.86
CA LEU A 130 -5.05 -14.15 -9.00
C LEU A 130 -5.87 -15.45 -9.12
N PRO A 131 -6.30 -16.05 -8.01
CA PRO A 131 -7.24 -17.17 -8.08
C PRO A 131 -8.53 -16.76 -8.80
N ASP A 132 -9.08 -17.62 -9.65
CA ASP A 132 -10.29 -17.34 -10.45
C ASP A 132 -11.48 -16.89 -9.58
N LEU A 133 -11.61 -17.50 -8.41
CA LEU A 133 -12.67 -17.22 -7.44
C LEU A 133 -12.48 -15.90 -6.68
N PHE A 134 -11.30 -15.27 -6.73
CA PHE A 134 -11.08 -13.98 -6.08
C PHE A 134 -12.07 -12.95 -6.63
N GLN A 135 -12.62 -12.09 -5.77
CA GLN A 135 -13.51 -11.01 -6.18
C GLN A 135 -12.99 -9.67 -5.64
N PRO A 136 -12.58 -8.75 -6.52
CA PRO A 136 -12.16 -7.42 -6.09
C PRO A 136 -13.33 -6.69 -5.43
N ALA A 137 -13.01 -5.70 -4.58
CA ALA A 137 -14.02 -4.80 -4.06
C ALA A 137 -14.72 -4.05 -5.21
N PRO A 138 -16.02 -3.76 -5.11
CA PRO A 138 -16.73 -2.99 -6.13
C PRO A 138 -16.14 -1.58 -6.26
N ALA A 139 -16.28 -0.98 -7.43
CA ALA A 139 -15.89 0.41 -7.69
C ALA A 139 -16.55 1.38 -6.69
N LEU A 140 -15.94 2.55 -6.52
CA LEU A 140 -16.56 3.62 -5.74
C LEU A 140 -17.86 4.08 -6.43
N ALA A 141 -18.88 4.36 -5.62
CA ALA A 141 -20.16 4.89 -6.08
C ALA A 141 -20.06 6.36 -6.50
#